data_AF-X1QB98-F1
#
_entry.id   AF-X1QB98-F1
#
_cell.length_a   1.000
_cell.length_b   1.000
_cell.length_c   1.000
_cell.angle_alpha   90.00
_cell.angle_beta   90.00
_cell.angle_gamma   90.00
#
_symmetry.space_group_name_H-M   'P 1'
#
loop_
_entity.id
_entity.type
_entity.pdbx_description
1 polymer ?
#
loop_
_entity_poly.entity_id
_entity_poly.type
_entity_poly.pdbx_seq_one_letter_code
_entity_poly.pdbx_strand_id
1 'polypeptide(L)'
;SHEHSHGVNHDHDYHDHKYDSRPVYASVQQTDEILKNDIQHHFYDIIISTMHIHLEFEKCLEIIAVSGPYNRVKHLKEALQRLKSVVSIDFFIIDKEFK
;
A
#
# COMPACT_ATOMS: atom_id res chain seq x y z
N SER A 1 38.06 -54.54 -20.15
CA SER A 1 37.13 -55.04 -19.12
C SER A 1 36.52 -53.80 -18.47
N HIS A 2 35.25 -53.44 -18.73
CA HIS A 2 34.10 -53.67 -17.83
C HIS A 2 34.41 -53.29 -16.37
N GLU A 3 33.66 -52.49 -15.62
CA GLU A 3 32.31 -51.92 -15.75
C GLU A 3 32.12 -50.90 -14.59
N HIS A 4 31.04 -50.10 -14.65
CA HIS A 4 30.65 -49.03 -13.74
C HIS A 4 30.23 -49.51 -12.33
N SER A 5 30.32 -48.64 -11.30
CA SER A 5 29.19 -48.48 -10.36
C SER A 5 29.20 -47.12 -9.63
N HIS A 6 27.98 -46.65 -9.37
CA HIS A 6 27.56 -45.32 -8.97
C HIS A 6 27.89 -44.92 -7.52
N GLY A 7 28.14 -43.62 -7.32
CA GLY A 7 27.88 -42.91 -6.06
C GLY A 7 27.10 -41.63 -6.38
N VAL A 8 25.84 -41.57 -5.95
CA VAL A 8 24.88 -40.51 -6.29
C VAL A 8 25.17 -39.21 -5.53
N ASN A 9 24.98 -38.09 -6.24
CA ASN A 9 25.19 -36.69 -5.86
C ASN A 9 24.33 -36.22 -4.67
N HIS A 10 24.91 -35.34 -3.86
CA HIS A 10 24.16 -34.34 -3.08
C HIS A 10 24.82 -32.98 -3.30
N ASP A 11 24.59 -32.39 -4.47
CA ASP A 11 24.94 -31.00 -4.71
C ASP A 11 23.86 -30.13 -4.07
N HIS A 12 24.16 -29.59 -2.89
CA HIS A 12 23.42 -28.48 -2.29
C HIS A 12 23.69 -27.24 -3.15
N ASP A 13 22.84 -26.99 -4.13
CA ASP A 13 22.88 -25.78 -4.95
C ASP A 13 22.38 -24.59 -4.11
N TYR A 14 23.30 -23.93 -3.42
CA TYR A 14 23.05 -22.64 -2.80
C TYR A 14 22.91 -21.60 -3.92
N HIS A 15 21.67 -21.36 -4.34
CA HIS A 15 21.38 -20.22 -5.19
C HIS A 15 21.51 -18.92 -4.38
N ASP A 16 22.71 -18.34 -4.40
CA ASP A 16 22.96 -16.97 -3.95
C ASP A 16 22.39 -16.02 -5.02
N HIS A 17 21.17 -15.53 -4.79
CA HIS A 17 20.63 -14.44 -5.60
C HIS A 17 21.44 -13.19 -5.32
N LYS A 18 22.34 -12.87 -6.26
CA LYS A 18 23.18 -11.66 -6.25
C LYS A 18 22.32 -10.42 -5.98
N TYR A 19 22.34 -9.93 -4.74
CA TYR A 19 21.62 -8.73 -4.32
C TYR A 19 22.30 -7.50 -4.94
N ASP A 20 21.83 -7.09 -6.12
CA ASP A 20 22.24 -5.85 -6.78
C ASP A 20 21.28 -4.72 -6.35
N SER A 21 21.51 -4.14 -5.17
CA SER A 21 20.79 -2.94 -4.75
C SER A 21 21.34 -1.74 -5.52
N ARG A 22 20.75 -1.50 -6.69
CA ARG A 22 20.88 -0.21 -7.37
C ARG A 22 19.91 0.77 -6.71
N PRO A 23 20.25 2.07 -6.58
CA PRO A 23 19.28 3.06 -6.18
C PRO A 23 18.15 3.09 -7.20
N VAL A 24 17.00 2.52 -6.84
CA VAL A 24 15.78 2.57 -7.65
C VAL A 24 15.12 3.92 -7.37
N TYR A 25 14.93 4.73 -8.41
CA TYR A 25 14.09 5.92 -8.29
C TYR A 25 12.68 5.49 -7.87
N ALA A 26 12.16 6.08 -6.79
CA ALA A 26 10.80 5.79 -6.34
C ALA A 26 9.81 6.08 -7.48
N SER A 27 8.98 5.10 -7.81
CA SER A 27 7.88 5.30 -8.74
C SER A 27 6.88 6.31 -8.18
N VAL A 28 6.00 6.82 -9.05
CA VAL A 28 4.90 7.70 -8.64
C VAL A 28 4.02 7.00 -7.60
N GLN A 29 3.74 5.71 -7.77
CA GLN A 29 2.97 4.92 -6.81
C GLN A 29 3.66 4.86 -5.45
N GLN A 30 4.95 4.53 -5.40
CA GLN A 30 5.72 4.48 -4.15
C GLN A 30 5.79 5.84 -3.44
N THR A 31 5.96 6.92 -4.21
CA THR A 31 6.00 8.28 -3.66
C THR A 31 4.63 8.68 -3.09
N ASP A 32 3.56 8.38 -3.81
CA ASP A 32 2.21 8.65 -3.35
C ASP A 32 1.80 7.81 -2.14
N GLU A 33 2.29 6.57 -2.01
CA GLU A 33 2.08 5.75 -0.82
C GLU A 33 2.67 6.41 0.43
N ILE A 34 3.87 6.96 0.33
CA ILE A 34 4.51 7.72 1.42
C ILE A 34 3.68 8.98 1.73
N LEU A 35 3.34 9.78 0.72
CA LEU A 35 2.55 11.00 0.89
C LEU A 35 1.15 10.72 1.46
N LYS A 36 0.53 9.62 1.05
CA LYS A 36 -0.77 9.16 1.56
C LYS A 36 -0.70 8.90 3.06
N ASN A 37 0.34 8.20 3.51
CA ASN A 37 0.56 7.95 4.92
C ASN A 37 0.77 9.26 5.70
N ASP A 38 1.55 10.20 5.16
CA ASP A 38 1.77 11.51 5.77
C ASP A 38 0.46 12.32 5.88
N ILE A 39 -0.37 12.29 4.84
CA ILE A 39 -1.71 12.90 4.86
C ILE A 39 -2.54 12.24 5.95
N GLN A 40 -2.68 10.91 5.96
CA GLN A 40 -3.49 10.22 6.97
C GLN A 40 -3.01 10.53 8.39
N HIS A 41 -1.69 10.56 8.62
CA HIS A 41 -1.13 10.92 9.91
C HIS A 41 -1.43 12.38 10.31
N HIS A 42 -1.49 13.32 9.37
CA HIS A 42 -1.91 14.70 9.66
C HIS A 42 -3.39 14.83 10.04
N PHE A 43 -4.23 13.85 9.67
CA PHE A 43 -5.66 13.79 9.98
C PHE A 43 -6.00 12.70 11.02
N TYR A 44 -5.01 12.26 11.82
CA TYR A 44 -5.20 11.23 12.85
C TYR A 44 -6.32 11.57 13.85
N ASP A 45 -6.63 12.86 14.02
CA ASP A 45 -7.69 13.36 14.90
C ASP A 45 -9.10 12.94 14.46
N ILE A 46 -9.30 12.66 13.17
CA ILE A 46 -10.60 12.27 12.61
C ILE A 46 -10.62 10.87 11.99
N ILE A 47 -9.47 10.25 11.74
CA ILE A 47 -9.41 8.89 11.18
C ILE A 47 -9.55 7.89 12.32
N ILE A 48 -10.61 7.08 12.25
CA ILE A 48 -10.86 5.99 13.20
C ILE A 48 -10.03 4.75 12.82
N SER A 49 -10.05 4.41 11.53
CA SER A 49 -9.37 3.23 11.01
C SER A 49 -9.25 3.30 9.50
N THR A 50 -8.23 2.64 8.96
CA THR A 50 -8.05 2.43 7.53
C THR A 50 -8.04 0.93 7.22
N MET A 51 -8.67 0.56 6.12
CA MET A 51 -8.68 -0.80 5.60
C MET A 51 -8.24 -0.78 4.15
N HIS A 52 -7.21 -1.56 3.83
CA HIS A 52 -6.62 -1.64 2.50
C HIS A 52 -6.84 -3.02 1.91
N ILE A 53 -7.40 -3.08 0.71
CA ILE A 53 -7.76 -4.31 0.00
C ILE A 53 -7.06 -4.31 -1.35
N HIS A 54 -6.26 -5.33 -1.63
CA HIS A 54 -5.68 -5.53 -2.96
C HIS A 54 -6.74 -6.12 -3.91
N LEU A 55 -7.06 -5.40 -4.98
CA LEU A 55 -7.97 -5.86 -6.04
C LEU A 55 -7.20 -6.62 -7.12
N GLU A 56 -6.01 -6.09 -7.47
CA GLU A 56 -5.05 -6.64 -8.43
C GLU A 56 -3.63 -6.29 -7.96
N PHE A 57 -2.60 -6.71 -8.71
CA PHE A 57 -1.20 -6.41 -8.39
C PHE A 57 -0.91 -4.90 -8.23
N GLU A 58 -1.48 -4.06 -9.11
CA GLU A 58 -1.25 -2.61 -9.15
C GLU A 58 -2.47 -1.78 -8.68
N LYS A 59 -3.52 -2.42 -8.16
CA LYS A 59 -4.76 -1.73 -7.79
C LYS A 59 -5.22 -2.12 -6.40
N CYS A 60 -5.51 -1.10 -5.61
CA CYS A 60 -5.99 -1.26 -4.25
C CYS A 60 -7.26 -0.45 -4.04
N LEU A 61 -8.14 -0.95 -3.18
CA LEU A 61 -9.24 -0.21 -2.60
C LEU A 61 -8.89 0.11 -1.15
N GLU A 62 -9.00 1.38 -0.78
CA GLU A 62 -8.81 1.82 0.60
C GLU A 62 -10.10 2.43 1.14
N ILE A 63 -10.51 1.96 2.31
CA ILE A 63 -11.67 2.47 3.05
C ILE A 63 -11.15 3.15 4.31
N ILE A 64 -11.47 4.43 4.47
CA ILE A 64 -11.05 5.23 5.62
C ILE A 64 -12.29 5.60 6.41
N ALA A 65 -12.46 5.00 7.59
CA ALA A 65 -13.52 5.35 8.52
C ALA A 65 -13.14 6.63 9.26
N VAL A 66 -14.03 7.62 9.24
CA VAL A 66 -13.77 8.94 9.84
C VAL A 66 -14.90 9.37 10.76
N SER A 67 -14.55 10.15 11.78
CA SER A 67 -15.51 10.84 12.65
C SER A 67 -14.96 12.19 13.05
N GLY A 68 -15.64 13.26 12.63
CA GLY A 68 -15.22 14.61 12.96
C GLY A 68 -16.02 15.68 12.22
N PRO A 69 -15.59 16.95 12.33
CA PRO A 69 -16.25 18.05 11.64
C PRO A 69 -16.24 17.86 10.12
N TYR A 70 -17.37 18.11 9.46
CA TYR A 70 -17.52 17.98 8.02
C TYR A 70 -16.39 18.65 7.22
N ASN A 71 -16.00 19.87 7.60
CA ASN A 71 -14.91 20.60 6.93
C ASN A 71 -13.55 19.88 7.04
N ARG A 72 -13.27 19.23 8.18
CA ARG A 72 -12.02 18.49 8.39
C ARG A 72 -11.99 17.23 7.52
N VAL A 73 -13.11 16.50 7.46
CA VAL A 73 -13.30 15.33 6.57
C VAL A 73 -13.17 15.73 5.10
N LYS A 74 -13.77 16.87 4.71
CA LYS A 74 -13.64 17.41 3.35
C LYS A 74 -12.19 17.72 3.00
N HIS A 75 -11.42 18.33 3.90
CA HIS A 75 -10.00 18.60 3.64
C HIS A 75 -9.16 17.33 3.51
N LEU A 76 -9.45 16.27 4.29
CA LEU A 76 -8.82 14.97 4.11
C LEU A 76 -9.05 14.43 2.69
N LYS A 77 -10.29 14.51 2.19
CA LYS A 77 -10.63 14.13 0.81
C LYS A 77 -9.77 14.86 -0.21
N GLU A 78 -9.75 16.19 -0.10
CA GLU A 78 -9.09 17.06 -1.06
C GLU A 78 -7.58 16.82 -1.07
N ALA A 79 -6.99 16.50 0.09
CA ALA A 79 -5.60 16.10 0.19
C ALA A 79 -5.34 14.75 -0.51
N LEU A 80 -6.13 13.72 -0.21
CA LEU A 80 -6.00 12.39 -0.83
C LEU A 80 -6.23 12.44 -2.35
N GLN A 81 -7.20 13.21 -2.82
CA GLN A 81 -7.55 13.33 -4.24
C GLN A 81 -6.43 13.99 -5.09
N ARG A 82 -5.45 14.65 -4.47
CA ARG A 82 -4.30 15.25 -5.19
C ARG A 82 -3.21 14.24 -5.55
N LEU A 83 -3.20 13.08 -4.89
CA LEU A 83 -2.28 11.99 -5.20
C LEU A 83 -2.53 11.51 -6.64
N LYS A 84 -1.46 11.32 -7.40
CA LYS A 84 -1.54 10.95 -8.83
C LYS A 84 -2.01 9.51 -9.05
N SER A 85 -1.78 8.65 -8.07
CA SER A 85 -2.16 7.24 -8.04
C SER A 85 -3.64 7.01 -7.72
N VAL A 86 -4.37 8.02 -7.23
CA VAL A 86 -5.80 7.89 -6.89
C VAL A 86 -6.63 7.90 -8.17
N VAL A 87 -7.30 6.77 -8.44
CA VAL A 87 -8.18 6.60 -9.60
C VAL A 87 -9.54 7.26 -9.36
N SER A 88 -10.14 7.04 -8.19
CA SER A 88 -11.42 7.64 -7.80
C SER A 88 -11.55 7.70 -6.28
N ILE A 89 -12.35 8.63 -5.78
CA ILE A 89 -12.66 8.77 -4.35
C ILE A 89 -14.11 9.18 -4.17
N ASP A 90 -14.87 8.35 -3.46
CA ASP A 90 -16.27 8.59 -3.12
C ASP A 90 -16.43 8.74 -1.61
N PHE A 91 -17.44 9.51 -1.22
CA PHE A 91 -17.75 9.78 0.18
C PHE A 91 -19.18 9.40 0.51
N PHE A 92 -19.31 8.74 1.66
CA PHE A 92 -20.57 8.48 2.30
C PHE A 92 -20.55 9.17 3.67
N ILE A 93 -21.40 10.18 3.83
CA ILE A 93 -21.49 10.98 5.05
C ILE A 93 -22.81 10.67 5.72
N ILE A 94 -22.75 10.36 7.01
CA ILE A 94 -23.92 10.13 7.85
C ILE A 94 -23.91 11.23 8.91
N ASP A 95 -24.90 12.12 8.86
CA ASP A 95 -25.10 13.08 9.93
C ASP A 95 -25.57 12.36 11.18
N LYS A 96 -24.82 12.55 12.26
CA LYS A 96 -25.20 12.07 13.58
C LYS A 96 -26.20 13.08 14.14
N GLU A 97 -27.47 12.96 13.77
CA GLU A 97 -28.54 13.67 14.45
C GLU A 97 -28.58 13.21 15.92
N PHE A 98 -28.05 14.05 16.80
CA PHE A 98 -28.25 13.87 18.24
C PHE A 98 -29.69 14.26 18.55
N LYS A 99 -30.53 13.25 18.83
CA LYS A 99 -31.74 13.45 19.64
C LYS A 99 -31.36 13.57 21.11
#